data_AF-A0A1H7LL24-F1
#
_entry.id   AF-A0A1H7LL24-F1
#
_cell.length_a   1.000
_cell.length_b   1.000
_cell.length_c   1.000
_cell.angle_alpha   90.00
_cell.angle_beta   90.00
_cell.angle_gamma   90.00
#
_symmetry.space_group_name_H-M   'P 1'
#
loop_
_entity.id
_entity.type
_entity.pdbx_description
1 polymer ?
#
loop_
_entity_poly.entity_id
_entity_poly.type
_entity_poly.pdbx_seq_one_letter_code
_entity_poly.pdbx_strand_id
1 'polypeptide(L)'
;MKRLLLGALVAAVNAVITLVGALALVSLFDLLSMNLPYSVQMFLSFILRMTCKQDMDNADDMAMLAFLLYLTISVVIVGAIVVVGNVAMRRYLAKRRANG
;
A
#
# COMPACT_ATOMS: atom_id res chain seq x y z
N MET A 1 1.18 32.35 -7.00
CA MET A 1 1.36 31.33 -8.07
C MET A 1 2.34 30.20 -7.70
N LYS A 2 3.61 30.46 -7.37
CA LYS A 2 4.62 29.40 -7.09
C LYS A 2 4.22 28.36 -6.02
N ARG A 3 3.45 28.76 -4.99
CA ARG A 3 2.94 27.85 -3.93
C ARG A 3 1.86 26.88 -4.41
N LEU A 4 0.96 27.34 -5.29
CA LEU A 4 -0.11 26.50 -5.85
C LEU A 4 0.46 25.49 -6.85
N LEU A 5 1.46 25.91 -7.65
CA LEU A 5 2.17 25.03 -8.58
C LEU A 5 2.92 23.90 -7.86
N LEU A 6 3.64 24.20 -6.77
CA LEU A 6 4.29 23.18 -5.93
C LEU A 6 3.29 22.24 -5.26
N GLY A 7 2.14 22.78 -4.82
CA GLY A 7 1.04 22.00 -4.26
C GLY A 7 0.48 20.98 -5.25
N ALA A 8 0.14 21.47 -6.44
CA ALA A 8 -0.39 20.66 -7.53
C ALA A 8 0.62 19.61 -8.01
N LEU A 9 1.91 19.94 -8.05
CA LEU A 9 2.96 19.01 -8.50
C LEU A 9 3.13 17.85 -7.52
N VAL A 10 3.14 18.09 -6.21
CA VAL A 10 3.20 17.01 -5.22
C VAL A 10 1.92 16.19 -5.22
N ALA A 11 0.75 16.82 -5.37
CA ALA A 11 -0.50 16.10 -5.50
C ALA A 11 -0.52 15.19 -6.74
N ALA A 12 -0.02 15.70 -7.88
CA ALA A 12 0.11 14.92 -9.10
C ALA A 12 1.10 13.75 -8.94
N VAL A 13 2.26 13.98 -8.31
CA VAL A 13 3.24 12.91 -8.03
C VAL A 13 2.64 11.84 -7.10
N ASN A 14 1.93 12.24 -6.05
CA ASN A 14 1.25 11.29 -5.16
C ASN A 14 0.17 10.50 -5.90
N ALA A 15 -0.60 11.16 -6.78
CA ALA A 15 -1.61 10.48 -7.59
C ALA A 15 -0.97 9.47 -8.53
N VAL A 16 0.13 9.82 -9.20
CA VAL A 16 0.88 8.92 -10.08
C VAL A 16 1.45 7.73 -9.29
N ILE A 17 2.07 7.96 -8.13
CA ILE A 17 2.61 6.88 -7.28
C ILE A 17 1.47 5.96 -6.81
N THR A 18 0.33 6.52 -6.45
CA THR A 18 -0.85 5.73 -6.04
C THR A 18 -1.37 4.88 -7.20
N LEU A 19 -1.44 5.45 -8.41
CA LEU A 19 -1.92 4.76 -9.60
C LEU A 19 -0.96 3.64 -10.03
N VAL A 20 0.35 3.90 -10.01
CA VAL A 20 1.39 2.90 -10.29
C VAL A 20 1.41 1.81 -9.23
N GLY A 21 1.27 2.17 -7.95
CA GLY A 21 1.16 1.22 -6.84
C GLY A 21 -0.06 0.30 -6.99
N ALA A 22 -1.21 0.86 -7.37
CA ALA A 22 -2.42 0.10 -7.65
C ALA A 22 -2.25 -0.85 -8.85
N LEU A 23 -1.66 -0.38 -9.95
CA LEU A 23 -1.39 -1.20 -11.14
C LEU A 23 -0.40 -2.34 -10.83
N ALA A 24 0.67 -2.05 -10.10
CA ALA A 24 1.63 -3.08 -9.67
C ALA A 24 0.97 -4.13 -8.76
N LEU A 25 0.04 -3.72 -7.90
CA LEU A 25 -0.71 -4.63 -7.05
C LEU A 25 -1.60 -5.58 -7.88
N VAL A 26 -2.26 -5.06 -8.91
CA VAL A 26 -3.06 -5.88 -9.84
C VAL A 26 -2.17 -6.86 -10.62
N SER A 27 -1.02 -6.42 -11.11
CA SER A 27 -0.08 -7.33 -11.80
C SER A 27 0.49 -8.40 -10.88
N LEU A 28 0.76 -8.08 -9.61
CA LEU A 28 1.16 -9.06 -8.61
C LEU A 28 0.04 -10.07 -8.34
N PHE A 29 -1.22 -9.65 -8.38
CA PHE A 29 -2.38 -10.53 -8.20
C PHE A 29 -2.56 -11.52 -9.35
N ASP A 30 -2.39 -11.08 -10.60
CA ASP A 30 -2.42 -11.98 -11.77
C ASP A 30 -1.32 -13.04 -11.70
N LEU A 31 -0.14 -12.68 -11.17
CA LEU A 31 0.96 -13.62 -10.94
C LEU A 31 0.68 -14.57 -9.75
N LEU A 32 0.07 -14.06 -8.67
CA LEU A 32 -0.23 -14.84 -7.47
C LEU A 32 -1.34 -15.86 -7.71
N SER A 33 -2.34 -15.53 -8.53
CA SER A 33 -3.44 -16.43 -8.88
C SER A 33 -2.97 -17.69 -9.61
N MET A 34 -1.78 -17.68 -10.22
CA MET A 34 -1.18 -18.84 -10.87
C MET A 34 -0.28 -19.67 -9.94
N ASN A 35 0.28 -19.09 -8.89
CA ASN A 35 1.15 -19.80 -7.93
C ASN A 35 1.27 -19.01 -6.62
N LEU A 36 0.68 -19.52 -5.53
CA LEU A 36 0.83 -18.92 -4.21
C LEU A 36 2.26 -19.24 -3.70
N PRO A 37 3.13 -18.24 -3.47
CA PRO A 37 4.49 -18.51 -3.02
C PRO A 37 4.48 -19.20 -1.65
N TYR A 38 5.31 -20.24 -1.51
CA TYR A 38 5.35 -21.11 -0.33
C TYR A 38 5.52 -20.35 1.00
N SER A 39 6.32 -19.28 0.99
CA SER A 39 6.56 -18.43 2.17
C SER A 39 5.29 -17.73 2.66
N VAL A 40 4.45 -17.27 1.73
CA VAL A 40 3.18 -16.60 2.03
C VAL A 40 2.18 -17.62 2.54
N GLN A 41 2.08 -18.77 1.87
CA GLN A 41 1.22 -19.86 2.31
C GLN A 41 1.52 -20.28 3.76
N MET A 42 2.81 -20.48 4.09
CA MET A 42 3.22 -20.87 5.44
C MET A 42 2.90 -19.80 6.49
N PHE A 43 3.09 -18.52 6.16
CA PHE A 43 2.76 -17.41 7.04
C PHE A 43 1.25 -17.33 7.32
N LEU A 44 0.43 -17.48 6.28
CA LEU A 44 -1.03 -17.50 6.39
C LEU A 44 -1.51 -18.69 7.21
N SER A 45 -1.04 -19.91 6.92
CA SER A 45 -1.39 -21.10 7.71
C SER A 45 -0.94 -20.96 9.17
N PHE A 46 0.18 -20.28 9.46
CA PHE A 46 0.61 -20.00 10.83
C PHE A 46 -0.37 -19.05 11.55
N ILE A 47 -0.80 -17.96 10.90
CA ILE A 47 -1.81 -17.04 11.45
C ILE A 47 -3.16 -17.74 11.67
N LEU A 48 -3.58 -18.57 10.72
CA LEU A 48 -4.82 -19.35 10.81
C LEU A 48 -4.78 -20.35 11.96
N ARG A 49 -3.64 -21.01 12.17
CA ARG A 49 -3.39 -21.88 13.34
C ARG A 49 -3.44 -21.10 14.66
N MET A 50 -2.82 -19.92 14.71
CA MET A 50 -2.88 -19.02 15.88
C MET A 50 -4.31 -18.53 16.18
N THR A 51 -5.09 -18.24 15.14
CA THR A 51 -6.46 -17.73 15.26
C THR A 51 -7.49 -18.86 15.45
N CYS A 52 -7.03 -20.13 15.52
CA CYS A 52 -7.85 -21.33 15.62
C CYS A 52 -8.94 -21.40 14.52
N LYS A 53 -8.58 -20.97 13.31
CA LYS A 53 -9.50 -20.81 12.17
C LYS A 53 -9.08 -21.69 11.00
N GLN A 54 -8.87 -22.98 11.29
CA GLN A 54 -8.36 -23.97 10.33
C GLN A 54 -9.34 -24.25 9.19
N ASP A 55 -10.61 -23.87 9.34
CA ASP A 55 -11.65 -24.03 8.32
C ASP A 55 -11.36 -23.22 7.03
N MET A 56 -10.44 -22.25 7.09
CA MET A 56 -10.01 -21.42 5.96
C MET A 56 -8.65 -21.85 5.38
N ASP A 57 -8.15 -23.05 5.72
CA ASP A 57 -6.92 -23.66 5.15
C ASP A 57 -7.20 -24.33 3.79
N ASN A 58 -8.23 -23.86 3.06
CA ASN A 58 -8.57 -24.31 1.71
C ASN A 58 -7.86 -23.42 0.67
N ALA A 59 -7.57 -23.98 -0.50
CA ALA A 59 -6.82 -23.29 -1.56
C ALA A 59 -7.46 -21.96 -2.01
N ASP A 60 -8.79 -21.88 -1.99
CA ASP A 60 -9.55 -20.68 -2.39
C ASP A 60 -9.50 -19.58 -1.31
N ASP A 61 -9.72 -19.96 -0.04
CA ASP A 61 -9.67 -19.03 1.10
C ASP A 61 -8.26 -18.48 1.35
N MET A 62 -7.23 -19.32 1.15
CA MET A 62 -5.82 -18.89 1.21
C MET A 62 -5.49 -17.81 0.18
N ALA A 63 -6.03 -17.91 -1.03
CA ALA A 63 -5.82 -16.92 -2.08
C ALA A 63 -6.45 -15.57 -1.70
N MET A 64 -7.68 -15.60 -1.16
CA MET A 64 -8.37 -14.40 -0.68
C MET A 64 -7.64 -13.74 0.51
N LEU A 65 -7.15 -14.53 1.46
CA LEU A 65 -6.40 -14.01 2.60
C LEU A 65 -5.04 -13.43 2.17
N ALA A 66 -4.34 -14.06 1.23
CA ALA A 66 -3.12 -13.51 0.65
C ALA A 66 -3.38 -12.19 -0.07
N PHE A 67 -4.48 -12.10 -0.83
CA PHE A 67 -4.92 -10.85 -1.43
C PHE A 67 -5.14 -9.75 -0.37
N LEU A 68 -5.82 -10.07 0.73
CA LEU A 68 -6.06 -9.13 1.82
C LEU A 68 -4.76 -8.63 2.47
N LEU A 69 -3.79 -9.53 2.64
CA LEU A 69 -2.46 -9.21 3.15
C LEU A 69 -1.72 -8.23 2.23
N TYR A 70 -1.64 -8.55 0.94
CA TYR A 70 -0.99 -7.68 -0.05
C TYR A 70 -1.69 -6.33 -0.19
N LEU A 71 -3.03 -6.32 -0.16
CA LEU A 71 -3.82 -5.09 -0.16
C LEU A 71 -3.49 -4.23 1.06
N THR A 72 -3.45 -4.84 2.25
CA THR A 72 -3.12 -4.13 3.48
C THR A 72 -1.72 -3.52 3.42
N ILE A 73 -0.71 -4.30 3.00
CA ILE A 73 0.67 -3.81 2.84
C ILE A 73 0.71 -2.66 1.83
N SER A 74 0.02 -2.79 0.70
CA SER A 74 -0.02 -1.76 -0.33
C SER A 74 -0.64 -0.45 0.17
N VAL A 75 -1.79 -0.54 0.86
CA VAL A 75 -2.46 0.61 1.46
C VAL A 75 -1.58 1.29 2.51
N VAL A 76 -0.88 0.51 3.34
CA VAL A 76 0.05 1.04 4.34
C VAL A 76 1.22 1.78 3.68
N ILE A 77 1.83 1.20 2.64
CA ILE A 77 2.95 1.82 1.91
C ILE A 77 2.50 3.11 1.23
N VAL A 78 1.42 3.06 0.44
CA VAL A 78 0.89 4.21 -0.28
C VAL A 78 0.43 5.29 0.69
N GLY A 79 -0.30 4.91 1.74
CA GLY A 79 -0.74 5.80 2.81
C GLY A 79 0.43 6.50 3.49
N ALA A 80 1.50 5.76 3.83
CA ALA A 80 2.70 6.33 4.42
C ALA A 80 3.39 7.35 3.48
N ILE A 81 3.52 7.03 2.20
CA ILE A 81 4.11 7.94 1.21
C ILE A 81 3.29 9.25 1.11
N VAL A 82 1.96 9.13 1.01
CA VAL A 82 1.05 10.28 0.93
C VAL A 82 1.13 11.14 2.20
N VAL A 83 1.16 10.51 3.38
CA VAL A 83 1.27 11.22 4.66
C VAL A 83 2.62 11.94 4.76
N VAL A 84 3.73 11.28 4.43
CA VAL A 84 5.06 11.89 4.44
C VAL A 84 5.14 13.07 3.48
N GLY A 85 4.62 12.92 2.26
CA GLY A 85 4.56 14.01 1.27
C GLY A 85 3.75 15.21 1.76
N ASN A 86 2.59 14.96 2.37
CA ASN A 86 1.75 16.00 2.94
C ASN A 86 2.40 16.69 4.15
N VAL A 87 3.04 15.94 5.04
CA VAL A 87 3.77 16.49 6.20
C VAL A 87 4.97 17.32 5.74
N ALA A 88 5.73 16.86 4.75
CA ALA A 88 6.86 17.58 4.18
C ALA A 88 6.42 18.91 3.55
N MET A 89 5.31 18.91 2.80
CA MET A 89 4.75 20.14 2.23
C MET A 89 4.28 21.11 3.32
N ARG A 90 3.58 20.62 4.35
CA ARG A 90 3.15 21.45 5.49
C ARG A 90 4.34 22.09 6.20
N ARG A 91 5.41 21.32 6.44
CA ARG A 91 6.66 21.83 7.04
C ARG A 91 7.36 22.87 6.15
N TYR A 92 7.40 22.66 4.85
CA TYR A 92 7.98 23.61 3.90
C TYR A 92 7.18 24.93 3.87
N LEU A 93 5.85 24.86 3.88
CA LEU A 93 4.98 26.04 3.94
C LEU A 93 5.11 26.79 5.27
N ALA A 94 5.25 26.08 6.39
CA ALA A 94 5.47 26.65 7.72
C ALA A 94 6.82 27.37 7.82
N LYS A 95 7.93 26.73 7.38
CA LYS A 95 9.26 27.37 7.34
C LYS A 95 9.27 28.65 6.50
N ARG A 96 8.56 28.67 5.38
CA ARG A 96 8.45 29.88 4.55
C ARG A 96 7.61 31.01 5.17
N ARG A 97 6.69 30.72 6.09
CA ARG A 97 5.93 31.75 6.83
C ARG A 97 6.72 32.36 7.99
N ALA A 98 7.74 31.66 8.49
CA ALA A 98 8.59 32.17 9.57
C ALA A 98 9.76 33.06 9.06
N ASN A 99 10.10 32.96 7.77
CA ASN A 99 11.21 33.67 7.14
C ASN A 99 10.78 34.85 6.23
N GLY A 100 9.53 35.28 6.29
CA GLY A 100 9.01 36.43 5.55
C GLY A 100 8.02 37.20 6.39
#